data_AF-A0A2C6L3X3-F1
#
_entry.id   AF-A0A2C6L3X3-F1
#
_cell.length_a   1.000
_cell.length_b   1.000
_cell.length_c   1.000
_cell.angle_alpha   90.00
_cell.angle_beta   90.00
_cell.angle_gamma   90.00
#
_symmetry.space_group_name_H-M   'P 1'
#
loop_
_entity.id
_entity.type
_entity.pdbx_description
1 polymer ?
#
loop_
_entity_poly.entity_id
_entity_poly.type
_entity_poly.pdbx_seq_one_letter_code
_entity_poly.pdbx_strand_id
1 'polypeptide(L)'
;MKNWKTKAVSALLALSVLVPTAAFATDAVTGAGDVPVKKGFAHHRFFNEEKRQELNNKLLDLVTKYTPESLEDWKNALAKHEQLMKELKEKRPHDKQRPQLSNEAKEKIKAIYEDVKSGKLTREQAREQLKNFGIEKFRDKPELPAELKEKLKAIHENVKNGKLTPEQAREEMKKLGFNGRKGFDQNNLKGQFRQAVEANDETKIKELLPQMLEQLKEKNQALSNKLAETNK
;
A
#
# COMPACT_ATOMS: atom_id res chain seq x y z
N MET A 1 -31.04 48.78 -49.74
CA MET A 1 -31.07 47.90 -50.92
C MET A 1 -30.14 46.72 -50.69
N LYS A 2 -30.57 45.53 -51.13
CA LYS A 2 -29.84 44.26 -51.30
C LYS A 2 -29.59 43.37 -50.07
N ASN A 3 -30.57 42.48 -49.95
CA ASN A 3 -30.62 41.17 -49.30
C ASN A 3 -29.55 40.20 -49.86
N TRP A 4 -29.16 39.18 -49.08
CA TRP A 4 -29.23 37.73 -49.42
C TRP A 4 -28.39 36.90 -48.43
N LYS A 5 -29.03 36.09 -47.58
CA LYS A 5 -29.33 34.64 -47.72
C LYS A 5 -28.13 33.70 -47.47
N THR A 6 -28.20 33.05 -46.30
CA THR A 6 -27.96 31.62 -46.00
C THR A 6 -26.78 30.89 -46.67
N LYS A 7 -25.96 30.21 -45.84
CA LYS A 7 -25.90 28.73 -45.77
C LYS A 7 -25.02 28.28 -44.59
N ALA A 8 -25.63 27.51 -43.69
CA ALA A 8 -24.94 26.63 -42.76
C ALA A 8 -24.21 25.54 -43.57
N VAL A 9 -22.95 25.28 -43.25
CA VAL A 9 -22.23 24.10 -43.72
C VAL A 9 -21.78 23.33 -42.49
N SER A 10 -22.57 22.32 -42.18
CA SER A 10 -22.27 21.24 -41.25
C SER A 10 -21.09 20.44 -41.80
N ALA A 11 -19.92 20.57 -41.18
CA ALA A 11 -18.80 19.67 -41.41
C ALA A 11 -18.96 18.43 -40.51
N LEU A 12 -19.73 17.46 -41.00
CA LEU A 12 -19.74 16.09 -40.47
C LEU A 12 -18.37 15.45 -40.75
N LEU A 13 -17.48 15.46 -39.75
CA LEU A 13 -16.28 14.63 -39.75
C LEU A 13 -16.68 13.19 -39.41
N ALA A 14 -16.96 12.41 -40.44
CA ALA A 14 -17.11 10.96 -40.35
C ALA A 14 -15.72 10.32 -40.12
N LEU A 15 -15.36 10.06 -38.86
CA LEU A 15 -14.27 9.14 -38.54
C LEU A 15 -14.80 7.71 -38.63
N SER A 16 -14.56 7.11 -39.81
CA SER A 16 -14.79 5.70 -40.08
C SER A 16 -13.99 4.82 -39.12
N VAL A 17 -14.71 3.88 -38.53
CA VAL A 17 -14.27 2.80 -37.66
C VAL A 17 -13.16 1.95 -38.32
N LEU A 18 -12.05 1.77 -37.60
CA LEU A 18 -11.22 0.56 -37.72
C LEU A 18 -10.93 0.07 -36.30
N VAL A 19 -11.83 -0.76 -35.76
CA VAL A 19 -11.58 -1.50 -34.52
C VAL A 19 -10.69 -2.70 -34.89
N PRO A 20 -9.50 -2.85 -34.32
CA PRO A 20 -8.84 -4.16 -34.31
C PRO A 20 -9.70 -5.07 -33.43
N THR A 21 -10.39 -6.03 -34.05
CA THR A 21 -10.99 -7.18 -33.38
C THR A 21 -9.88 -8.00 -32.73
N ALA A 22 -9.56 -7.68 -31.47
CA ALA A 22 -8.87 -8.60 -30.60
C ALA A 22 -9.86 -9.68 -30.19
N ALA A 23 -9.71 -10.87 -30.76
CA ALA A 23 -10.37 -12.08 -30.28
C ALA A 23 -9.82 -12.40 -28.88
N PHE A 24 -10.61 -12.11 -27.84
CA PHE A 24 -10.40 -12.74 -26.55
C PHE A 24 -11.15 -14.06 -26.56
N ALA A 25 -10.39 -15.15 -26.65
CA ALA A 25 -10.86 -16.48 -26.34
C ALA A 25 -11.40 -16.47 -24.91
N THR A 26 -12.68 -16.81 -24.77
CA THR A 26 -13.30 -17.12 -23.48
C THR A 26 -12.81 -18.50 -23.07
N ASP A 27 -11.76 -18.56 -22.26
CA ASP A 27 -11.49 -19.76 -21.47
C ASP A 27 -12.14 -19.56 -20.10
N ALA A 28 -13.29 -20.22 -19.94
CA ALA A 28 -13.94 -20.39 -18.66
C ALA A 28 -13.12 -21.39 -17.85
N VAL A 29 -12.16 -20.89 -17.07
CA VAL A 29 -11.57 -21.65 -15.97
C VAL A 29 -12.12 -21.11 -14.66
N THR A 30 -13.08 -21.85 -14.13
CA THR A 30 -13.35 -21.94 -12.70
C THR A 30 -12.04 -22.27 -11.98
N GLY A 31 -11.43 -21.27 -11.37
CA GLY A 31 -10.26 -21.42 -10.53
C GLY A 31 -10.42 -20.48 -9.35
N ALA A 32 -10.72 -21.06 -8.18
CA ALA A 32 -10.73 -20.38 -6.90
C ALA A 32 -9.48 -19.48 -6.78
N GLY A 33 -9.71 -18.17 -6.73
CA GLY A 33 -8.67 -17.16 -6.62
C GLY A 33 -8.06 -17.17 -5.23
N ASP A 34 -7.22 -18.16 -4.95
CA ASP A 34 -6.26 -18.10 -3.86
C ASP A 34 -5.23 -17.04 -4.21
N VAL A 35 -5.47 -15.82 -3.72
CA VAL A 35 -4.47 -14.75 -3.74
C VAL A 35 -3.35 -15.19 -2.79
N PRO A 36 -2.11 -15.48 -3.25
CA PRO A 36 -1.05 -15.83 -2.33
C PRO A 36 -0.67 -14.58 -1.51
N VAL A 37 -1.20 -14.50 -0.30
CA VAL A 37 -0.79 -13.54 0.72
C VAL A 37 0.67 -13.86 1.09
N LYS A 38 1.61 -13.25 0.36
CA LYS A 38 3.05 -13.37 0.65
C LYS A 38 3.38 -12.65 1.96
N LYS A 39 3.51 -13.47 3.00
CA LYS A 39 4.45 -13.45 4.13
C LYS A 39 5.20 -12.12 4.41
N GLY A 40 5.03 -11.65 5.65
CA GLY A 40 6.11 -11.02 6.42
C GLY A 40 6.03 -9.50 6.57
N PHE A 41 5.62 -9.03 7.76
CA PHE A 41 5.82 -7.66 8.22
C PHE A 41 7.32 -7.35 8.38
N ALA A 42 7.97 -6.94 7.30
CA ALA A 42 9.25 -6.26 7.35
C ALA A 42 9.02 -4.75 7.47
N HIS A 43 9.55 -4.14 8.53
CA HIS A 43 9.38 -2.72 8.87
C HIS A 43 10.20 -1.80 7.97
N HIS A 44 9.88 -1.70 6.68
CA HIS A 44 10.37 -0.66 5.75
C HIS A 44 9.21 -0.12 4.91
N ARG A 45 8.31 0.62 5.55
CA ARG A 45 7.03 1.03 4.96
C ARG A 45 7.09 2.28 4.07
N PHE A 46 8.28 2.76 3.69
CA PHE A 46 8.42 4.04 2.97
C PHE A 46 9.06 3.96 1.57
N PHE A 47 9.60 2.81 1.12
CA PHE A 47 10.43 2.79 -0.12
C PHE A 47 10.32 1.54 -1.01
N ASN A 48 9.26 0.72 -0.89
CA ASN A 48 8.98 -0.25 -1.94
C ASN A 48 8.00 0.40 -2.93
N GLU A 49 8.54 0.90 -4.05
CA GLU A 49 7.79 1.61 -5.09
C GLU A 49 6.71 0.71 -5.72
N GLU A 50 7.01 -0.57 -5.98
CA GLU A 50 6.05 -1.55 -6.51
C GLU A 50 4.85 -1.74 -5.57
N LYS A 51 5.10 -1.97 -4.26
CA LYS A 51 4.00 -2.11 -3.30
C LYS A 51 3.16 -0.84 -3.16
N ARG A 52 3.78 0.33 -3.32
CA ARG A 52 3.05 1.61 -3.31
C ARG A 52 2.17 1.74 -4.54
N GLN A 53 2.68 1.37 -5.72
CA GLN A 53 1.89 1.35 -6.95
C GLN A 53 0.73 0.35 -6.85
N GLU A 54 0.96 -0.84 -6.31
CA GLU A 54 -0.10 -1.83 -6.08
C GLU A 54 -1.22 -1.28 -5.17
N LEU A 55 -0.85 -0.60 -4.08
CA LEU A 55 -1.82 0.04 -3.18
C LEU A 55 -2.55 1.21 -3.85
N ASN A 56 -1.87 1.99 -4.68
CA ASN A 56 -2.47 3.08 -5.45
C ASN A 56 -3.48 2.53 -6.48
N ASN A 57 -3.14 1.46 -7.19
CA ASN A 57 -4.03 0.84 -8.16
C ASN A 57 -5.31 0.31 -7.48
N LYS A 58 -5.16 -0.40 -6.37
CA LYS A 58 -6.30 -0.86 -5.56
C LYS A 58 -7.19 0.29 -5.08
N LEU A 59 -6.58 1.43 -4.74
CA LEU A 59 -7.33 2.62 -4.36
C LEU A 59 -8.09 3.21 -5.56
N LEU A 60 -7.47 3.29 -6.73
CA LEU A 60 -8.11 3.75 -7.96
C LEU A 60 -9.25 2.84 -8.40
N ASP A 61 -9.14 1.52 -8.20
CA ASP A 61 -10.24 0.58 -8.45
C ASP A 61 -11.45 0.90 -7.57
N LEU A 62 -11.23 1.17 -6.27
CA LEU A 62 -12.29 1.59 -5.35
C LEU A 62 -12.89 2.94 -5.75
N VAL A 63 -12.06 3.91 -6.13
CA VAL A 63 -12.53 5.22 -6.60
C VAL A 63 -13.36 5.07 -7.87
N THR A 64 -12.94 4.24 -8.82
CA THR A 64 -13.69 3.96 -10.04
C THR A 64 -15.05 3.33 -9.75
N LYS A 65 -15.12 2.44 -8.75
CA LYS A 65 -16.37 1.79 -8.34
C LYS A 65 -17.32 2.74 -7.61
N TYR A 66 -16.81 3.57 -6.70
CA TYR A 66 -17.64 4.28 -5.73
C TYR A 66 -17.78 5.79 -5.98
N THR A 67 -16.75 6.43 -6.54
CA THR A 67 -16.66 7.89 -6.76
C THR A 67 -15.94 8.21 -8.09
N PRO A 68 -16.46 7.74 -9.24
CA PRO A 68 -15.78 7.85 -10.53
C PRO A 68 -15.55 9.31 -10.97
N GLU A 69 -16.38 10.25 -10.53
CA GLU A 69 -16.25 11.68 -10.76
C GLU A 69 -14.95 12.28 -10.19
N SER A 70 -14.40 11.68 -9.14
CA SER A 70 -13.15 12.11 -8.50
C SER A 70 -11.91 11.36 -9.00
N LEU A 71 -12.06 10.43 -9.96
CA LEU A 71 -10.98 9.56 -10.42
C LEU A 71 -9.79 10.34 -10.97
N GLU A 72 -10.06 11.37 -11.77
CA GLU A 72 -9.01 12.18 -12.39
C GLU A 72 -8.24 13.00 -11.35
N ASP A 73 -8.96 13.56 -10.38
CA ASP A 73 -8.39 14.26 -9.23
C ASP A 73 -7.47 13.35 -8.41
N TRP A 74 -7.87 12.09 -8.20
CA TRP A 74 -7.05 11.09 -7.52
C TRP A 74 -5.76 10.76 -8.28
N LYS A 75 -5.85 10.54 -9.59
CA LYS A 75 -4.67 10.30 -10.43
C LYS A 75 -3.68 11.46 -10.35
N ASN A 76 -4.19 12.69 -10.46
CA ASN A 76 -3.38 13.91 -10.39
C ASN A 76 -2.72 14.06 -9.01
N ALA A 77 -3.46 13.85 -7.93
CA ALA A 77 -2.93 13.95 -6.57
C ALA A 77 -1.86 12.87 -6.30
N LEU A 78 -2.05 11.63 -6.76
CA LEU A 78 -1.07 10.55 -6.61
C LEU A 78 0.19 10.79 -7.44
N ALA A 79 0.05 11.25 -8.69
CA ALA A 79 1.16 11.58 -9.57
C ALA A 79 2.02 12.70 -8.96
N LYS A 80 1.38 13.78 -8.49
CA LYS A 80 2.06 14.88 -7.79
C LYS A 80 2.78 14.38 -6.53
N HIS A 81 2.15 13.52 -5.74
CA HIS A 81 2.77 12.93 -4.55
C HIS A 81 4.02 12.13 -4.90
N GLU A 82 3.96 11.33 -5.97
CA GLU A 82 5.09 10.52 -6.42
C GLU A 82 6.27 11.40 -6.88
N GLN A 83 6.00 12.46 -7.65
CA GLN A 83 7.01 13.41 -8.09
C GLN A 83 7.72 14.08 -6.91
N LEU A 84 6.95 14.62 -5.95
CA LEU A 84 7.50 15.25 -4.75
C LEU A 84 8.34 14.26 -3.92
N MET A 85 7.91 13.01 -3.82
CA MET A 85 8.67 11.98 -3.12
C MET A 85 9.97 11.60 -3.84
N LYS A 86 10.00 11.61 -5.18
CA LYS A 86 11.22 11.40 -5.97
C LYS A 86 12.19 12.54 -5.78
N GLU A 87 11.72 13.79 -5.89
CA GLU A 87 12.54 14.99 -5.66
C GLU A 87 13.11 15.01 -4.23
N LEU A 88 12.29 14.65 -3.23
CA LEU A 88 12.75 14.54 -1.85
C LEU A 88 13.79 13.44 -1.65
N LYS A 89 13.72 12.35 -2.42
CA LYS A 89 14.70 11.26 -2.36
C LYS A 89 16.03 11.70 -2.96
N GLU A 90 16.00 12.44 -4.06
CA GLU A 90 17.17 12.99 -4.74
C GLU A 90 17.86 14.06 -3.89
N LYS A 91 17.10 14.99 -3.30
CA LYS A 91 17.63 16.07 -2.46
C LYS A 91 18.02 15.64 -1.05
N ARG A 92 17.77 14.39 -0.66
CA ARG A 92 18.14 13.93 0.67
C ARG A 92 19.67 13.83 0.80
N PRO A 93 20.26 14.43 1.84
CA PRO A 93 21.68 14.31 2.13
C PRO A 93 22.12 12.84 2.13
N HIS A 94 23.26 12.54 1.50
CA HIS A 94 23.72 11.18 1.26
C HIS A 94 24.00 10.41 2.57
N ASP A 95 24.31 11.11 3.66
CA ASP A 95 24.44 10.64 5.04
C ASP A 95 23.10 10.18 5.67
N LYS A 96 21.97 10.71 5.17
CA LYS A 96 20.61 10.31 5.59
C LYS A 96 19.99 9.28 4.65
N GLN A 97 20.65 8.95 3.54
CA GLN A 97 20.26 7.85 2.67
C GLN A 97 20.68 6.54 3.33
N ARG A 98 19.71 5.64 3.55
CA ARG A 98 20.05 4.29 4.01
C ARG A 98 20.86 3.60 2.92
N PRO A 99 21.92 2.85 3.27
CA PRO A 99 22.65 2.08 2.29
C PRO A 99 21.68 1.18 1.51
N GLN A 100 21.71 1.29 0.18
CA GLN A 100 20.92 0.40 -0.66
C GLN A 100 21.56 -0.98 -0.64
N LEU A 101 20.94 -1.90 0.11
CA LEU A 101 21.32 -3.31 0.06
C LEU A 101 21.05 -3.86 -1.34
N SER A 102 22.02 -4.55 -1.93
CA SER A 102 21.83 -5.30 -3.18
C SER A 102 20.72 -6.35 -3.01
N ASN A 103 20.14 -6.82 -4.12
CA ASN A 103 19.11 -7.87 -4.06
C ASN A 103 19.64 -9.15 -3.39
N GLU A 104 20.88 -9.51 -3.68
CA GLU A 104 21.58 -10.64 -3.06
C GLU A 104 21.76 -10.42 -1.53
N ALA A 105 22.15 -9.22 -1.10
CA ALA A 105 22.26 -8.90 0.32
C ALA A 105 20.90 -8.99 1.02
N LYS A 106 19.82 -8.51 0.37
CA LYS A 106 18.45 -8.62 0.90
C LYS A 106 18.02 -10.08 1.05
N GLU A 107 18.38 -10.95 0.12
CA GLU A 107 18.08 -12.39 0.21
C GLU A 107 18.87 -13.08 1.32
N LYS A 108 20.18 -12.79 1.43
CA LYS A 108 21.02 -13.28 2.53
C LYS A 108 20.48 -12.83 3.89
N ILE A 109 20.10 -11.57 4.02
CA ILE A 109 19.45 -11.04 5.23
C ILE A 109 18.15 -11.80 5.52
N LYS A 110 17.30 -12.05 4.52
CA LYS A 110 16.06 -12.83 4.71
C LYS A 110 16.34 -14.25 5.20
N ALA A 111 17.34 -14.92 4.62
CA ALA A 111 17.75 -16.26 5.03
C ALA A 111 18.16 -16.26 6.52
N ILE A 112 18.99 -15.30 6.95
CA ILE A 112 19.37 -15.13 8.35
C ILE A 112 18.15 -14.98 9.27
N TYR A 113 17.14 -14.20 8.87
CA TYR A 113 15.90 -14.05 9.65
C TYR A 113 15.10 -15.37 9.75
N GLU A 114 15.02 -16.16 8.69
CA GLU A 114 14.32 -17.46 8.70
C GLU A 114 15.10 -18.52 9.49
N ASP A 115 16.43 -18.50 9.45
CA ASP A 115 17.28 -19.40 10.24
C ASP A 115 17.19 -19.11 11.74
N VAL A 116 17.13 -17.82 12.13
CA VAL A 116 16.81 -17.44 13.52
C VAL A 116 15.42 -17.90 13.93
N LYS A 117 14.42 -17.75 13.04
CA LYS A 117 13.03 -18.12 13.33
C LYS A 117 12.83 -19.62 13.46
N SER A 118 13.58 -20.41 12.70
CA SER A 118 13.58 -21.88 12.76
C SER A 118 14.46 -22.43 13.89
N GLY A 119 15.25 -21.57 14.56
CA GLY A 119 16.17 -21.96 15.63
C GLY A 119 17.48 -22.58 15.12
N LYS A 120 17.72 -22.59 13.80
CA LYS A 120 18.97 -23.06 13.19
C LYS A 120 20.15 -22.17 13.51
N LEU A 121 19.90 -20.86 13.68
CA LEU A 121 20.89 -19.85 13.99
C LEU A 121 20.54 -19.18 15.31
N THR A 122 21.51 -19.04 16.20
CA THR A 122 21.31 -18.24 17.41
C THR A 122 21.20 -16.75 17.05
N ARG A 123 20.53 -15.96 17.89
CA ARG A 123 20.39 -14.51 17.64
C ARG A 123 21.73 -13.77 17.65
N GLU A 124 22.70 -14.26 18.42
CA GLU A 124 24.04 -13.68 18.47
C GLU A 124 24.78 -13.89 17.15
N GLN A 125 24.75 -15.11 16.62
CA GLN A 125 25.29 -15.40 15.29
C GLN A 125 24.58 -14.60 14.19
N ALA A 126 23.25 -14.43 14.31
CA ALA A 126 22.50 -13.59 13.39
C ALA A 126 22.93 -12.12 13.44
N ARG A 127 23.19 -11.60 14.64
CA ARG A 127 23.69 -10.24 14.83
C ARG A 127 25.04 -10.04 14.16
N GLU A 128 25.96 -10.97 14.35
CA GLU A 128 27.28 -10.90 13.70
C GLU A 128 27.14 -10.91 12.18
N GLN A 129 26.34 -11.82 11.63
CA GLN A 129 26.13 -11.89 10.19
C GLN A 129 25.43 -10.63 9.64
N LEU A 130 24.48 -10.06 10.38
CA LEU A 130 23.79 -8.83 9.98
C LEU A 130 24.67 -7.57 10.13
N LYS A 131 25.63 -7.58 11.06
CA LYS A 131 26.62 -6.51 11.21
C LYS A 131 27.49 -6.38 9.96
N ASN A 132 27.82 -7.49 9.30
CA ASN A 132 28.53 -7.49 8.01
C ASN A 132 27.75 -6.77 6.90
N PHE A 133 26.43 -6.64 7.03
CA PHE A 133 25.57 -5.88 6.10
C PHE A 133 25.25 -4.45 6.59
N GLY A 134 25.95 -3.94 7.60
CA GLY A 134 25.71 -2.61 8.17
C GLY A 134 24.42 -2.50 8.99
N ILE A 135 23.85 -3.63 9.43
CA ILE A 135 22.63 -3.67 10.26
C ILE A 135 23.04 -3.81 11.72
N GLU A 136 23.32 -2.69 12.37
CA GLU A 136 23.74 -2.68 13.79
C GLU A 136 22.59 -2.97 14.78
N LYS A 137 21.35 -2.62 14.41
CA LYS A 137 20.19 -2.73 15.29
C LYS A 137 19.31 -3.93 14.95
N PHE A 138 19.79 -5.13 15.26
CA PHE A 138 18.92 -6.30 15.36
C PHE A 138 18.09 -6.18 16.64
N ARG A 139 16.87 -5.63 16.51
CA ARG A 139 15.98 -5.39 17.64
C ARG A 139 15.75 -6.68 18.42
N ASP A 140 16.11 -6.67 19.70
CA ASP A 140 15.67 -7.69 20.65
C ASP A 140 14.17 -7.62 20.79
N LYS A 141 13.48 -8.46 20.02
CA LYS A 141 12.08 -8.71 20.29
C LYS A 141 12.04 -9.66 21.49
N PRO A 142 11.39 -9.29 22.61
CA PRO A 142 11.24 -10.19 23.74
C PRO A 142 10.64 -11.51 23.24
N GLU A 143 11.20 -12.63 23.70
CA GLU A 143 10.65 -13.93 23.37
C GLU A 143 9.29 -14.06 24.02
N LEU A 144 8.28 -14.32 23.19
CA LEU A 144 6.96 -14.64 23.71
C LEU A 144 7.02 -16.06 24.30
N PRO A 145 6.44 -16.29 25.49
CA PRO A 145 6.32 -17.63 26.05
C PRO A 145 5.58 -18.55 25.06
N ALA A 146 5.89 -19.85 25.11
CA ALA A 146 5.39 -20.84 24.15
C ALA A 146 3.85 -20.81 24.04
N GLU A 147 3.16 -20.68 25.18
CA GLU A 147 1.69 -20.58 25.23
C GLU A 147 1.15 -19.36 24.49
N LEU A 148 1.80 -18.19 24.62
CA LEU A 148 1.39 -16.99 23.88
C LEU A 148 1.67 -17.15 22.38
N LYS A 149 2.75 -17.84 21.98
CA LYS A 149 3.04 -18.14 20.58
C LYS A 149 1.97 -19.04 19.96
N GLU A 150 1.51 -20.07 20.68
CA GLU A 150 0.45 -20.95 20.19
C GLU A 150 -0.89 -20.22 20.06
N LYS A 151 -1.30 -19.44 21.07
CA LYS A 151 -2.53 -18.65 21.01
C LYS A 151 -2.50 -17.65 19.83
N LEU A 152 -1.36 -16.99 19.60
CA LEU A 152 -1.18 -16.10 18.44
C LEU A 152 -1.25 -16.84 17.09
N LYS A 153 -0.67 -18.04 16.99
CA LYS A 153 -0.77 -18.87 15.78
C LYS A 153 -2.21 -19.27 15.51
N ALA A 154 -2.93 -19.72 16.54
CA ALA A 154 -4.34 -20.10 16.43
C ALA A 154 -5.22 -18.93 15.96
N ILE A 155 -5.04 -17.74 16.54
CA ILE A 155 -5.72 -16.51 16.07
C ILE A 155 -5.42 -16.26 14.59
N HIS A 156 -4.14 -16.38 14.19
CA HIS A 156 -3.75 -16.13 12.81
C HIS A 156 -4.36 -17.12 11.81
N GLU A 157 -4.38 -18.41 12.15
CA GLU A 157 -5.00 -19.43 11.32
C GLU A 157 -6.52 -19.27 11.25
N ASN A 158 -7.17 -18.93 12.38
CA ASN A 158 -8.60 -18.67 12.41
C ASN A 158 -8.99 -17.46 11.53
N VAL A 159 -8.17 -16.40 11.49
CA VAL A 159 -8.36 -15.28 10.56
C VAL A 159 -8.16 -15.71 9.13
N LYS A 160 -7.09 -16.46 8.85
CA LYS A 160 -6.78 -16.93 7.49
C LYS A 160 -7.89 -17.81 6.92
N ASN A 161 -8.46 -18.66 7.76
CA ASN A 161 -9.52 -19.59 7.39
C ASN A 161 -10.91 -18.94 7.43
N GLY A 162 -11.01 -17.62 7.72
CA GLY A 162 -12.28 -16.90 7.80
C GLY A 162 -13.17 -17.26 9.00
N LYS A 163 -12.69 -18.14 9.89
CA LYS A 163 -13.41 -18.56 11.11
C LYS A 163 -13.57 -17.40 12.11
N LEU A 164 -12.69 -16.41 12.02
CA LEU A 164 -12.63 -15.29 12.95
C LEU A 164 -12.35 -14.00 12.17
N THR A 165 -13.16 -12.96 12.40
CA THR A 165 -12.97 -11.69 11.68
C THR A 165 -11.69 -10.99 12.15
N PRO A 166 -11.07 -10.14 11.31
CA PRO A 166 -9.92 -9.34 11.73
C PRO A 166 -10.17 -8.54 13.03
N GLU A 167 -11.41 -8.13 13.27
CA GLU A 167 -11.82 -7.42 14.48
C GLU A 167 -11.88 -8.34 15.71
N GLN A 168 -12.47 -9.53 15.57
CA GLN A 168 -12.47 -10.53 16.65
C GLN A 168 -11.03 -10.94 17.01
N ALA A 169 -10.15 -11.08 16.02
CA ALA A 169 -8.77 -11.48 16.24
C ALA A 169 -8.00 -10.41 16.99
N ARG A 170 -8.36 -9.15 16.73
CA ARG A 170 -7.79 -8.01 17.40
C ARG A 170 -8.22 -7.96 18.87
N GLU A 171 -9.48 -8.23 19.17
CA GLU A 171 -9.97 -8.32 20.55
C GLU A 171 -9.32 -9.49 21.29
N GLU A 172 -9.15 -10.65 20.65
CA GLU A 172 -8.39 -11.76 21.23
C GLU A 172 -6.93 -11.40 21.47
N MET A 173 -6.26 -10.76 20.50
CA MET A 173 -4.88 -10.28 20.69
C MET A 173 -4.78 -9.23 21.82
N LYS A 174 -5.78 -8.35 21.96
CA LYS A 174 -5.86 -7.34 23.03
C LYS A 174 -5.99 -8.01 24.40
N LYS A 175 -6.82 -9.05 24.52
CA LYS A 175 -6.93 -9.89 25.74
C LYS A 175 -5.59 -10.56 26.08
N LEU A 176 -4.77 -10.88 25.09
CA LEU A 176 -3.41 -11.43 25.26
C LEU A 176 -2.34 -10.37 25.57
N GLY A 177 -2.72 -9.13 25.88
CA GLY A 177 -1.79 -8.04 26.20
C GLY A 177 -1.10 -7.41 24.98
N PHE A 178 -1.48 -7.81 23.76
CA PHE A 178 -1.02 -7.15 22.53
C PHE A 178 -1.94 -5.98 22.22
N ASN A 179 -1.74 -4.87 22.94
CA ASN A 179 -2.28 -3.60 22.51
C ASN A 179 -1.64 -3.27 21.15
N GLY A 180 -2.45 -3.26 20.09
CA GLY A 180 -1.99 -2.99 18.73
C GLY A 180 -1.05 -1.78 18.72
N ARG A 181 0.06 -1.86 17.98
CA ARG A 181 1.00 -0.72 17.82
C ARG A 181 0.20 0.56 17.58
N LYS A 182 0.48 1.62 18.35
CA LYS A 182 -0.10 2.99 18.36
C LYS A 182 -0.35 3.68 16.99
N GLY A 183 -0.09 3.04 15.86
CA GLY A 183 -0.42 3.50 14.51
C GLY A 183 -1.63 2.82 13.87
N PHE A 184 -2.48 2.16 14.67
CA PHE A 184 -3.75 1.53 14.26
C PHE A 184 -4.95 2.20 14.97
N ASP A 185 -4.93 3.53 15.05
CA ASP A 185 -6.09 4.29 15.52
C ASP A 185 -7.27 4.05 14.58
N GLN A 186 -8.30 3.35 15.06
CA GLN A 186 -9.61 3.27 14.40
C GLN A 186 -10.26 4.65 14.28
N ASN A 187 -9.82 5.59 15.10
CA ASN A 187 -10.31 6.96 15.11
C ASN A 187 -9.69 7.83 14.01
N ASN A 188 -8.67 7.36 13.28
CA ASN A 188 -8.14 8.10 12.15
C ASN A 188 -8.80 7.68 10.84
N LEU A 189 -8.82 8.61 9.88
CA LEU A 189 -9.49 8.44 8.59
C LEU A 189 -9.11 7.14 7.85
N LYS A 190 -7.82 6.78 7.87
CA LYS A 190 -7.33 5.56 7.20
C LYS A 190 -7.80 4.28 7.91
N GLY A 191 -7.95 4.32 9.23
CA GLY A 191 -8.52 3.25 10.03
C GLY A 191 -9.99 3.02 9.68
N GLN A 192 -10.78 4.10 9.68
CA GLN A 192 -12.20 4.07 9.31
C GLN A 192 -12.40 3.58 7.86
N PHE A 193 -11.60 4.08 6.92
CA PHE A 193 -11.68 3.66 5.52
C PHE A 193 -11.38 2.17 5.34
N ARG A 194 -10.35 1.65 6.02
CA ARG A 194 -10.07 0.21 5.98
C ARG A 194 -11.24 -0.60 6.53
N GLN A 195 -11.83 -0.19 7.65
CA GLN A 195 -12.99 -0.89 8.21
C GLN A 195 -14.17 -0.87 7.24
N ALA A 196 -14.43 0.27 6.60
CA ALA A 196 -15.50 0.38 5.61
C ALA A 196 -15.27 -0.58 4.42
N VAL A 197 -14.03 -0.68 3.93
CA VAL A 197 -13.67 -1.65 2.86
C VAL A 197 -13.79 -3.10 3.34
N GLU A 198 -13.32 -3.43 4.55
CA GLU A 198 -13.40 -4.78 5.12
C GLU A 198 -14.87 -5.22 5.37
N ALA A 199 -15.73 -4.29 5.78
CA ALA A 199 -17.15 -4.51 6.00
C ALA A 199 -18.01 -4.41 4.72
N ASN A 200 -17.40 -4.09 3.56
CA ASN A 200 -18.12 -3.72 2.33
C ASN A 200 -19.20 -2.63 2.54
N ASP A 201 -18.94 -1.68 3.44
CA ASP A 201 -19.83 -0.55 3.74
C ASP A 201 -19.69 0.52 2.63
N GLU A 202 -20.45 0.32 1.54
CA GLU A 202 -20.37 1.20 0.36
C GLU A 202 -20.65 2.67 0.70
N THR A 203 -21.56 2.92 1.65
CA THR A 203 -21.90 4.28 2.10
C THR A 203 -20.73 4.99 2.74
N LYS A 204 -20.04 4.34 3.71
CA LYS A 204 -18.85 4.93 4.33
C LYS A 204 -17.68 5.03 3.37
N ILE A 205 -17.51 4.07 2.44
CA ILE A 205 -16.45 4.16 1.43
C ILE A 205 -16.63 5.43 0.59
N LYS A 206 -17.85 5.70 0.11
CA LYS A 206 -18.16 6.92 -0.67
C LYS A 206 -17.94 8.21 0.14
N GLU A 207 -18.26 8.20 1.42
CA GLU A 207 -18.06 9.36 2.30
C GLU A 207 -16.59 9.65 2.60
N LEU A 208 -15.77 8.60 2.78
CA LEU A 208 -14.39 8.72 3.23
C LEU A 208 -13.39 8.97 2.09
N LEU A 209 -13.70 8.54 0.86
CA LEU A 209 -12.82 8.75 -0.31
C LEU A 209 -12.52 10.23 -0.57
N PRO A 210 -13.49 11.16 -0.61
CA PRO A 210 -13.21 12.59 -0.78
C PRO A 210 -12.32 13.17 0.33
N GLN A 211 -12.54 12.75 1.59
CA GLN A 211 -11.72 13.20 2.72
C GLN A 211 -10.26 12.71 2.59
N MET A 212 -10.07 11.48 2.10
CA MET A 212 -8.73 10.94 1.86
C MET A 212 -8.01 11.65 0.72
N LEU A 213 -8.74 12.05 -0.32
CA LEU A 213 -8.21 12.85 -1.42
C LEU A 213 -7.71 14.20 -0.91
N GLU A 214 -8.49 14.87 -0.06
CA GLU A 214 -8.09 16.17 0.50
C GLU A 214 -6.84 16.04 1.37
N GLN A 215 -6.76 15.03 2.25
CA GLN A 215 -5.55 14.76 3.02
C GLN A 215 -4.32 14.47 2.14
N LEU A 216 -4.51 13.88 0.97
CA LEU A 216 -3.42 13.65 0.02
C LEU A 216 -2.98 14.98 -0.61
N LYS A 217 -3.92 15.85 -0.99
CA LYS A 217 -3.64 17.20 -1.52
C LYS A 217 -2.89 18.05 -0.48
N GLU A 218 -3.31 18.05 0.78
CA GLU A 218 -2.62 18.73 1.89
C GLU A 218 -1.19 18.20 2.10
N LYS A 219 -1.00 16.87 2.09
CA LYS A 219 0.34 16.27 2.19
C LYS A 219 1.23 16.69 1.04
N ASN A 220 0.69 16.80 -0.17
CA ASN A 220 1.44 17.28 -1.32
C ASN A 220 1.86 18.75 -1.14
N GLN A 221 1.00 19.60 -0.60
CA GLN A 221 1.35 20.99 -0.27
C GLN A 221 2.46 21.04 0.79
N ALA A 222 2.32 20.29 1.89
CA ALA A 222 3.33 20.23 2.95
C ALA A 222 4.69 19.71 2.44
N LEU A 223 4.69 18.69 1.58
CA LEU A 223 5.91 18.18 0.94
C LEU A 223 6.55 19.21 0.01
N SER A 224 5.74 19.91 -0.79
CA SER A 224 6.20 20.98 -1.65
C SER A 224 6.86 22.11 -0.87
N ASN A 225 6.23 22.55 0.23
CA ASN A 225 6.79 23.59 1.11
C ASN A 225 8.11 23.16 1.72
N LYS A 226 8.17 21.93 2.23
CA LYS A 226 9.40 21.36 2.80
C LYS A 226 10.53 21.28 1.77
N LEU A 227 10.22 20.91 0.53
CA LEU A 227 11.20 20.89 -0.56
C LEU A 227 11.73 22.29 -0.88
N ALA A 228 10.87 23.30 -0.87
CA ALA A 228 11.26 24.69 -1.08
C ALA A 228 12.15 25.21 0.05
N GLU A 229 11.86 24.88 1.32
CA GLU A 229 12.70 25.22 2.47
C GLU A 229 14.09 24.57 2.40
N THR A 230 14.19 23.32 1.95
CA THR A 230 15.49 22.64 1.78
C THR A 230 16.34 23.15 0.62
N ASN A 231 15.80 23.99 -0.27
CA ASN A 231 16.55 24.61 -1.37
C ASN A 231 17.09 26.02 -1.04
N LYS A 232 16.78 26.54 0.15
CA LYS A 232 17.35 27.80 0.67
C LYS A 232 18.59 27.51 1.51
#